data_AF-A0A3N5NJJ0-F1
#
_entry.id   AF-A0A3N5NJJ0-F1
#
_cell.length_a   1.000
_cell.length_b   1.000
_cell.length_c   1.000
_cell.angle_alpha   90.00
_cell.angle_beta   90.00
_cell.angle_gamma   90.00
#
_symmetry.space_group_name_H-M   'P 1'
#
loop_
_entity.id
_entity.type
_entity.pdbx_description
1 polymer ?
#
loop_
_entity_poly.entity_id
_entity_poly.type
_entity_poly.pdbx_seq_one_letter_code
_entity_poly.pdbx_strand_id
1 'polypeptide(L)'
;MFLKKACTPRKSVFNKERRDVVLDLSDLLESKIYLERFFEENFVTSGMRILLEKTFSRLEGVSDQASTFLLTQAMGGGKTHVMIALGLLAKNPALRSRILGDNGPGSRLGPVRVVGFTGRQSDAPLGIWGEIADQLGKKDFFKDYYSPLQAPGETAWINLLKGEPSIILLDELPPYMEDAKSKAIGNSDLSVVTTTALSNLLVAVNKAELNNVCVVISDLTASYQGGAQQINKALSNLQGETNRSALRIEPVNPLGDELYHILRTRLFEGLPDKETIKSIANEYAKAVRDAKEMDVTSASPDSYAAQLIESYPFHFSLRDLYGRFKENPGFQQTRGLIRMMRIIVSSMYESGRASEVKLIHPYDIDLNNEEVLSEIKGINPTLDEAITHDIAKEGHSVAEELDAKLGSGSDAQDVSKLILIASLANIPGATHGLRESDIMGYLCMPGRDISK
;
A
#
# COMPACT_ATOMS: atom_id res chain seq x y z
N MET A 1 -8.81 -10.64 -28.00
CA MET A 1 -9.74 -11.11 -26.95
C MET A 1 -10.15 -9.91 -26.09
N PHE A 2 -11.43 -9.74 -25.74
CA PHE A 2 -11.92 -8.63 -24.89
C PHE A 2 -11.79 -8.95 -23.40
N LEU A 3 -11.83 -7.91 -22.56
CA LEU A 3 -11.60 -7.98 -21.11
C LEU A 3 -12.48 -9.02 -20.42
N LYS A 4 -13.78 -9.02 -20.70
CA LYS A 4 -14.76 -9.94 -20.11
C LYS A 4 -14.44 -11.42 -20.35
N LYS A 5 -13.77 -11.73 -21.47
CA LYS A 5 -13.33 -13.10 -21.79
C LYS A 5 -11.91 -13.39 -21.30
N ALA A 6 -11.05 -12.38 -21.24
CA ALA A 6 -9.64 -12.53 -20.92
C ALA A 6 -9.36 -12.55 -19.41
N CYS A 7 -10.11 -11.77 -18.63
CA CYS A 7 -9.88 -11.59 -17.20
C CYS A 7 -11.09 -12.04 -16.40
N THR A 8 -10.85 -12.61 -15.22
CA THR A 8 -11.91 -12.98 -14.26
C THR A 8 -11.74 -12.13 -13.00
N PRO A 9 -12.61 -11.12 -12.78
CA PRO A 9 -12.58 -10.35 -11.55
C PRO A 9 -12.94 -11.23 -10.35
N ARG A 10 -12.34 -10.96 -9.20
CA ARG A 10 -12.69 -11.65 -7.96
C ARG A 10 -14.12 -11.32 -7.57
N LYS A 11 -14.82 -12.27 -6.94
CA LYS A 11 -16.17 -12.05 -6.38
C LYS A 11 -16.26 -10.82 -5.48
N SER A 12 -15.18 -10.49 -4.77
CA SER A 12 -15.15 -9.34 -3.88
C SER A 12 -15.15 -7.98 -4.58
N VAL A 13 -14.83 -7.93 -5.87
CA VAL A 13 -14.93 -6.70 -6.65
C VAL A 13 -16.37 -6.21 -6.72
N PHE A 14 -17.33 -7.14 -6.75
CA PHE A 14 -18.77 -6.86 -6.81
C PHE A 14 -19.43 -6.72 -5.44
N ASN A 15 -18.68 -6.85 -4.34
CA ASN A 15 -19.25 -6.74 -3.00
C ASN A 15 -19.18 -5.27 -2.52
N LYS A 16 -20.29 -4.55 -2.68
CA LYS A 16 -20.45 -3.15 -2.27
C LYS A 16 -20.34 -2.94 -0.76
N GLU A 17 -20.73 -3.94 0.03
CA GLU A 17 -20.63 -3.91 1.50
C GLU A 17 -19.21 -4.16 2.00
N ARG A 18 -18.34 -4.73 1.16
CA ARG A 18 -16.92 -4.93 1.48
C ARG A 18 -16.22 -3.59 1.49
N ARG A 19 -16.23 -2.91 2.64
CA ARG A 19 -15.23 -1.89 2.93
C ARG A 19 -13.86 -2.57 2.86
N ASP A 20 -12.87 -1.91 2.27
CA ASP A 20 -11.49 -2.36 2.40
C ASP A 20 -11.15 -2.30 3.90
N VAL A 21 -11.31 -3.44 4.58
CA VAL A 21 -11.11 -3.55 6.01
C VAL A 21 -9.68 -3.11 6.29
N VAL A 22 -9.56 -2.05 7.08
CA VAL A 22 -8.26 -1.63 7.61
C VAL A 22 -7.88 -2.71 8.59
N LEU A 23 -6.95 -3.56 8.17
CA LEU A 23 -6.40 -4.56 9.07
C LEU A 23 -5.62 -3.83 10.16
N ASP A 24 -5.94 -4.15 11.41
CA ASP A 24 -5.21 -3.68 12.58
C ASP A 24 -4.16 -4.74 12.96
N LEU A 25 -3.05 -4.30 13.55
CA LEU A 25 -2.09 -5.23 14.16
C LEU A 25 -2.78 -6.12 15.21
N SER A 26 -3.79 -5.61 15.93
CA SER A 26 -4.57 -6.39 16.90
C SER A 26 -5.24 -7.62 16.26
N ASP A 27 -5.66 -7.55 14.99
CA ASP A 27 -6.27 -8.71 14.29
C ASP A 27 -5.27 -9.88 14.16
N LEU A 28 -3.98 -9.58 13.98
CA LEU A 28 -2.92 -10.60 13.96
C LEU A 28 -2.66 -11.17 15.37
N LEU A 29 -2.68 -10.33 16.39
CA LEU A 29 -2.40 -10.73 17.76
C LEU A 29 -3.51 -11.64 18.31
N GLU A 30 -4.76 -11.36 17.92
CA GLU A 30 -5.96 -12.12 18.30
C GLU A 30 -6.29 -13.29 17.36
N SER A 31 -5.43 -13.59 16.38
CA SER A 31 -5.62 -14.67 15.39
C SER A 31 -6.95 -14.57 14.60
N LYS A 32 -7.39 -13.35 14.27
CA LYS A 32 -8.63 -13.07 13.52
C LYS A 32 -8.45 -13.05 12.00
N ILE A 33 -7.25 -13.34 11.50
CA ILE A 33 -6.89 -13.25 10.08
C ILE A 33 -6.90 -14.62 9.42
N TYR A 34 -7.69 -14.75 8.35
CA TYR A 34 -7.68 -15.92 7.47
C TYR A 34 -6.41 -15.94 6.60
N LEU A 35 -5.51 -16.87 6.90
CA LEU A 35 -4.15 -16.95 6.37
C LEU A 35 -4.11 -17.09 4.83
N GLU A 36 -4.88 -18.02 4.27
CA GLU A 36 -4.87 -18.32 2.84
C GLU A 36 -5.39 -17.12 2.04
N ARG A 37 -6.54 -16.60 2.45
CA ARG A 37 -7.17 -15.44 1.81
C ARG A 37 -6.27 -14.21 1.86
N PHE A 38 -5.50 -14.02 2.94
CA PHE A 38 -4.58 -12.91 3.04
C PHE A 38 -3.53 -12.95 1.92
N PHE A 39 -2.83 -14.07 1.70
CA PHE A 39 -1.79 -14.12 0.67
C PHE A 39 -2.33 -14.28 -0.76
N GLU A 40 -3.57 -14.73 -0.94
CA GLU A 40 -4.22 -14.77 -2.27
C GLU A 40 -4.55 -13.38 -2.81
N GLU A 41 -4.94 -12.46 -1.94
CA GLU A 41 -5.33 -11.09 -2.31
C GLU A 41 -4.17 -10.08 -2.15
N ASN A 42 -2.99 -10.50 -1.70
CA ASN A 42 -1.87 -9.59 -1.40
C ASN A 42 -0.59 -9.95 -2.12
N PHE A 43 -0.11 -9.00 -2.92
CA PHE A 43 1.14 -9.11 -3.63
C PHE A 43 2.34 -8.86 -2.69
N VAL A 44 3.34 -9.74 -2.75
CA VAL A 44 4.61 -9.55 -2.02
C VAL A 44 5.47 -8.56 -2.78
N THR A 45 5.44 -7.30 -2.34
CA THR A 45 6.27 -6.22 -2.87
C THR A 45 7.76 -6.42 -2.58
N SER A 46 8.62 -5.69 -3.27
CA SER A 46 10.07 -5.66 -3.03
C SER A 46 10.39 -5.22 -1.60
N GLY A 47 9.74 -4.18 -1.09
CA GLY A 47 9.88 -3.72 0.29
C GLY A 47 9.49 -4.79 1.32
N MET A 48 8.36 -5.47 1.10
CA MET A 48 7.95 -6.60 1.93
C MET A 48 8.98 -7.74 1.88
N ARG A 49 9.44 -8.10 0.68
CA ARG A 49 10.44 -9.15 0.48
C ARG A 49 11.73 -8.86 1.23
N ILE A 50 12.24 -7.62 1.15
CA ILE A 50 13.43 -7.17 1.88
C ILE A 50 13.22 -7.33 3.38
N LEU A 51 12.08 -6.90 3.94
CA LEU A 51 11.79 -7.06 5.36
C LEU A 51 11.79 -8.55 5.77
N LEU A 52 11.10 -9.39 5.00
CA LEU A 52 10.97 -10.83 5.28
C LEU A 52 12.35 -11.51 5.25
N GLU A 53 13.13 -11.28 4.19
CA GLU A 53 14.47 -11.85 4.01
C GLU A 53 15.40 -11.43 5.14
N LYS A 54 15.46 -10.14 5.46
CA LYS A 54 16.35 -9.59 6.49
C LYS A 54 15.96 -10.05 7.89
N THR A 55 14.65 -10.05 8.19
CA THR A 55 14.14 -10.49 9.49
C THR A 55 14.43 -11.96 9.72
N PHE A 56 14.07 -12.85 8.78
CA PHE A 56 14.29 -14.28 8.98
C PHE A 56 15.77 -14.66 8.96
N SER A 57 16.60 -14.00 8.14
CA SER A 57 18.05 -14.23 8.17
C SER A 57 18.64 -13.91 9.55
N ARG A 58 18.20 -12.80 10.16
CA ARG A 58 18.60 -12.45 11.52
C ARG A 58 18.16 -13.50 12.54
N LEU A 59 16.90 -13.91 12.50
CA LEU A 59 16.35 -14.89 13.43
C LEU A 59 17.04 -16.26 13.34
N GLU A 60 17.58 -16.61 12.17
CA GLU A 60 18.43 -17.80 11.97
C GLU A 60 19.88 -17.63 12.43
N GLY A 61 20.27 -16.44 12.92
CA GLY A 61 21.66 -16.13 13.26
C GLY A 61 22.57 -16.01 12.04
N VAL A 62 22.02 -15.85 10.84
CA VAL A 62 22.80 -15.65 9.61
C VAL A 62 23.18 -14.19 9.55
N SER A 63 24.48 -13.92 9.70
CA SER A 63 25.16 -12.63 9.46
C SER A 63 24.76 -11.48 10.40
N ASP A 64 25.48 -10.35 10.27
CA ASP A 64 25.25 -9.13 11.03
C ASP A 64 24.08 -8.31 10.48
N GLN A 65 22.86 -8.85 10.62
CA GLN A 65 21.65 -8.19 10.13
C GLN A 65 21.11 -7.15 11.11
N ALA A 66 20.45 -6.13 10.57
CA ALA A 66 19.77 -5.10 11.35
C ALA A 66 18.78 -5.72 12.35
N SER A 67 18.83 -5.27 13.60
CA SER A 67 17.90 -5.67 14.66
C SER A 67 16.59 -4.90 14.63
N THR A 68 16.63 -3.70 14.07
CA THR A 68 15.52 -2.75 14.07
C THR A 68 15.20 -2.36 12.65
N PHE A 69 13.94 -2.49 12.26
CA PHE A 69 13.40 -2.08 10.97
C PHE A 69 12.40 -0.95 11.17
N LEU A 70 12.54 0.12 10.41
CA LEU A 70 11.62 1.25 10.43
C LEU A 70 10.85 1.28 9.12
N LEU A 71 9.54 1.06 9.19
CA LEU A 71 8.65 1.20 8.04
C LEU A 71 8.36 2.69 7.82
N THR A 72 9.07 3.28 6.87
CA THR A 72 8.92 4.69 6.50
C THR A 72 7.67 4.92 5.69
N GLN A 73 7.29 6.19 5.49
CA GLN A 73 6.04 6.61 4.85
C GLN A 73 5.83 5.85 3.54
N ALA A 74 4.95 4.85 3.61
CA ALA A 74 4.44 4.10 2.48
C ALA A 74 3.32 4.92 1.88
N MET A 75 3.10 4.75 0.59
CA MET A 75 2.06 5.45 -0.12
C MET A 75 0.65 5.05 0.36
N GLY A 76 0.17 5.66 1.46
CA GLY A 76 -1.17 5.53 2.04
C GLY A 76 -1.69 4.10 2.26
N GLY A 77 -0.80 3.14 2.51
CA GLY A 77 -1.16 1.76 2.80
C GLY A 77 0.07 0.86 2.68
N GLY A 78 0.23 -0.07 3.62
CA GLY A 78 1.27 -1.11 3.50
C GLY A 78 2.06 -1.39 4.77
N LYS A 79 2.16 -0.46 5.73
CA LYS A 79 3.00 -0.68 6.94
C LYS A 79 2.43 -1.77 7.84
N THR A 80 1.24 -1.55 8.40
CA THR A 80 0.51 -2.56 9.19
C THR A 80 0.32 -3.84 8.38
N HIS A 81 0.06 -3.71 7.07
CA HIS A 81 -0.09 -4.85 6.18
C HIS A 81 1.18 -5.72 6.08
N VAL A 82 2.35 -5.10 5.93
CA VAL A 82 3.65 -5.77 5.89
C VAL A 82 4.00 -6.37 7.25
N MET A 83 3.67 -5.69 8.35
CA MET A 83 3.84 -6.22 9.71
C MET A 83 2.97 -7.46 9.95
N ILE A 84 1.73 -7.43 9.48
CA ILE A 84 0.82 -8.57 9.51
C ILE A 84 1.38 -9.73 8.69
N ALA A 85 1.79 -9.48 7.45
CA ALA A 85 2.39 -10.51 6.60
C ALA A 85 3.59 -11.19 7.29
N LEU A 86 4.51 -10.39 7.85
CA LEU A 86 5.65 -10.89 8.61
C LEU A 86 5.21 -11.74 9.80
N GLY A 87 4.25 -11.26 10.60
CA GLY A 87 3.74 -11.99 11.75
C GLY A 87 3.06 -13.31 11.40
N LEU A 88 2.28 -13.35 10.32
CA LEU A 88 1.63 -14.58 9.84
C LEU A 88 2.68 -15.61 9.39
N LEU A 89 3.69 -15.21 8.62
CA LEU A 89 4.78 -16.10 8.19
C LEU A 89 5.68 -16.53 9.36
N ALA A 90 5.85 -15.69 10.36
CA ALA A 90 6.61 -16.00 11.57
C ALA A 90 5.91 -17.10 12.39
N LYS A 91 4.60 -16.97 12.62
CA LYS A 91 3.77 -17.94 13.35
C LYS A 91 3.56 -19.27 12.58
N ASN A 92 3.61 -19.26 11.24
CA ASN A 92 3.24 -20.40 10.40
C ASN A 92 4.38 -20.85 9.46
N PRO A 93 5.25 -21.80 9.87
CA PRO A 93 6.36 -22.29 9.04
C PRO A 93 5.94 -22.88 7.70
N ALA A 94 4.84 -23.64 7.64
CA ALA A 94 4.34 -24.22 6.39
C ALA A 94 3.94 -23.14 5.37
N LEU A 95 3.29 -22.07 5.84
CA LEU A 95 2.95 -20.92 5.00
C LEU A 95 4.21 -20.16 4.58
N ARG A 96 5.19 -20.01 5.47
CA ARG A 96 6.49 -19.42 5.17
C ARG A 96 7.21 -20.15 4.04
N SER A 97 7.29 -21.48 4.09
CA SER A 97 7.87 -22.29 3.00
C SER A 97 7.12 -22.14 1.68
N ARG A 98 5.78 -22.06 1.71
CA ARG A 98 4.98 -21.84 0.50
C ARG A 98 5.24 -20.48 -0.17
N ILE A 99 5.44 -19.43 0.63
CA ILE A 99 5.59 -18.05 0.12
C ILE A 99 7.05 -17.70 -0.20
N LEU A 100 8.00 -18.17 0.63
CA LEU A 100 9.43 -17.86 0.49
C LEU A 100 10.26 -18.98 -0.15
N GLY A 101 9.66 -20.16 -0.38
CA GLY A 101 10.33 -21.36 -0.87
C GLY A 101 10.84 -22.25 0.27
N ASP A 102 10.94 -23.56 0.01
CA ASP A 102 11.33 -24.56 1.02
C ASP A 102 12.73 -24.33 1.60
N ASN A 103 13.64 -23.81 0.78
CA ASN A 103 15.01 -23.44 1.18
C ASN A 103 15.17 -21.91 1.35
N GLY A 104 14.05 -21.19 1.47
CA GLY A 104 14.04 -19.75 1.63
C GLY A 104 14.49 -19.26 3.01
N PRO A 105 14.52 -17.94 3.23
CA PRO A 105 14.80 -17.34 4.54
C PRO A 105 13.86 -17.87 5.62
N GLY A 106 14.41 -18.31 6.75
CA GLY A 106 13.62 -18.83 7.87
C GLY A 106 13.19 -20.28 7.72
N SER A 107 13.72 -21.01 6.71
CA SER A 107 13.49 -22.43 6.50
C SER A 107 14.00 -23.31 7.65
N ARG A 108 15.02 -22.84 8.40
CA ARG A 108 15.56 -23.55 9.57
C ARG A 108 14.85 -23.21 10.87
N LEU A 109 13.93 -22.25 10.84
CA LEU A 109 13.17 -21.83 12.01
C LEU A 109 11.91 -22.66 12.17
N GLY A 110 11.54 -22.94 13.42
CA GLY A 110 10.18 -23.33 13.77
C GLY A 110 9.21 -22.14 13.74
N PRO A 111 8.06 -22.23 14.43
CA PRO A 111 7.25 -21.07 14.75
C PRO A 111 8.08 -20.05 15.53
N VAL A 112 7.93 -18.78 15.17
CA VAL A 112 8.63 -17.64 15.79
C VAL A 112 7.64 -16.91 16.69
N ARG A 113 8.10 -16.45 17.85
CA ARG A 113 7.27 -15.68 18.77
C ARG A 113 6.99 -14.30 18.17
N VAL A 114 5.73 -13.90 18.14
CA VAL A 114 5.33 -12.56 17.66
C VAL A 114 4.53 -11.88 18.74
N VAL A 115 5.04 -10.73 19.19
CA VAL A 115 4.36 -9.83 20.13
C VAL A 115 4.26 -8.45 19.50
N GLY A 116 3.31 -7.64 19.92
CA GLY A 116 3.19 -6.31 19.38
C GLY A 116 2.39 -5.34 20.23
N PHE A 117 2.48 -4.07 19.85
CA PHE A 117 1.78 -2.97 20.48
C PHE A 117 1.28 -2.01 19.41
N THR A 118 0.01 -1.63 19.48
CA THR A 118 -0.56 -0.59 18.63
C THR A 118 -0.71 0.69 19.43
N GLY A 119 -0.16 1.81 18.95
CA GLY A 119 -0.29 3.09 19.64
C GLY A 119 -1.71 3.66 19.62
N ARG A 120 -2.67 3.00 18.96
CA ARG A 120 -4.10 3.29 19.12
C ARG A 120 -4.65 2.82 20.48
N GLN A 121 -3.99 1.87 21.15
CA GLN A 121 -4.31 1.45 22.51
C GLN A 121 -3.66 2.42 23.52
N SER A 122 -4.10 3.68 23.53
CA SER A 122 -3.55 4.74 24.38
C SER A 122 -3.83 4.52 25.88
N ASP A 123 -4.81 3.70 26.21
CA ASP A 123 -5.23 3.37 27.56
C ASP A 123 -4.49 2.17 28.19
N ALA A 124 -3.45 1.63 27.52
CA ALA A 124 -2.66 0.52 28.02
C ALA A 124 -2.09 0.80 29.44
N PRO A 125 -2.57 0.11 30.49
CA PRO A 125 -2.34 0.52 31.88
C PRO A 125 -0.90 0.35 32.35
N LEU A 126 -0.18 -0.60 31.76
CA LEU A 126 1.21 -0.93 32.09
C LEU A 126 2.21 -0.44 31.01
N GLY A 127 1.72 0.39 30.09
CA GLY A 127 2.45 0.86 28.93
C GLY A 127 2.95 -0.25 28.00
N ILE A 128 3.82 0.12 27.07
CA ILE A 128 4.34 -0.77 26.02
C ILE A 128 5.04 -2.00 26.59
N TRP A 129 5.86 -1.82 27.63
CA TRP A 129 6.64 -2.92 28.20
C TRP A 129 5.80 -3.89 29.01
N GLY A 130 4.76 -3.42 29.70
CA GLY A 130 3.81 -4.27 30.37
C GLY A 130 3.02 -5.13 29.41
N GLU A 131 2.53 -4.53 28.31
CA GLU A 131 1.79 -5.25 27.27
C GLU A 131 2.65 -6.31 26.58
N ILE A 132 3.89 -5.97 26.21
CA ILE A 132 4.84 -6.94 25.66
C ILE A 132 5.09 -8.08 26.66
N ALA A 133 5.35 -7.77 27.94
CA ALA A 133 5.58 -8.79 28.95
C ALA A 133 4.36 -9.71 29.16
N ASP A 134 3.15 -9.16 29.08
CA ASP A 134 1.90 -9.92 29.22
C ASP A 134 1.69 -10.89 28.05
N GLN A 135 1.89 -10.44 26.80
CA GLN A 135 1.83 -11.29 25.62
C GLN A 135 2.88 -12.41 25.62
N LEU A 136 4.01 -12.20 26.31
CA LEU A 136 5.04 -13.22 26.52
C LEU A 136 4.71 -14.20 27.65
N GLY A 137 3.61 -14.00 28.40
CA GLY A 137 3.29 -14.75 29.61
C GLY A 137 4.25 -14.48 30.78
N LYS A 138 4.96 -13.33 30.75
CA LYS A 138 6.01 -12.94 31.69
C LYS A 138 5.72 -11.60 32.38
N LYS A 139 4.44 -11.25 32.56
CA LYS A 139 4.00 -9.98 33.16
C LYS A 139 4.70 -9.67 34.49
N ASP A 140 4.82 -10.66 35.38
CA ASP A 140 5.46 -10.48 36.69
C ASP A 140 6.95 -10.10 36.61
N PHE A 141 7.61 -10.33 35.48
CA PHE A 141 9.01 -9.99 35.27
C PHE A 141 9.26 -8.47 35.36
N PHE A 142 8.26 -7.66 35.03
CA PHE A 142 8.35 -6.19 35.10
C PHE A 142 7.53 -5.59 36.25
N LYS A 143 7.13 -6.37 37.25
CA LYS A 143 6.28 -5.89 38.37
C LYS A 143 6.83 -4.63 39.06
N ASP A 144 8.15 -4.53 39.21
CA ASP A 144 8.81 -3.43 39.90
C ASP A 144 8.82 -2.14 39.05
N TYR A 145 8.49 -2.24 37.75
CA TYR A 145 8.40 -1.13 36.80
C TYR A 145 6.97 -0.62 36.59
N TYR A 146 5.97 -1.14 37.32
CA TYR A 146 4.56 -0.81 37.11
C TYR A 146 4.01 0.25 38.07
N SER A 147 4.61 0.43 39.25
CA SER A 147 4.10 1.35 40.27
C SER A 147 5.23 2.05 41.04
N PRO A 148 5.63 3.28 40.66
CA PRO A 148 5.16 4.01 39.48
C PRO A 148 5.67 3.38 38.18
N LEU A 149 5.10 3.76 37.04
CA LEU A 149 5.62 3.35 35.73
C LEU A 149 7.06 3.84 35.58
N GLN A 150 7.97 2.90 35.37
CA GLN A 150 9.40 3.16 35.20
C GLN A 150 9.92 2.44 33.95
N ALA A 151 10.91 3.04 33.29
CA ALA A 151 11.49 2.47 32.08
C ALA A 151 12.32 1.22 32.43
N PRO A 152 12.05 0.04 31.84
CA PRO A 152 12.94 -1.10 31.97
C PRO A 152 14.32 -0.79 31.38
N GLY A 153 15.38 -1.19 32.07
CA GLY A 153 16.76 -1.07 31.59
C GLY A 153 17.11 -2.11 30.52
N GLU A 154 18.26 -1.96 29.87
CA GLU A 154 18.77 -2.92 28.87
C GLU A 154 18.80 -4.35 29.40
N THR A 155 19.38 -4.57 30.59
CA THR A 155 19.47 -5.90 31.22
C THR A 155 18.10 -6.53 31.49
N ALA A 156 17.10 -5.71 31.80
CA ALA A 156 15.74 -6.16 32.03
C ALA A 156 15.12 -6.66 30.71
N TRP A 157 15.29 -5.92 29.61
CA TRP A 157 14.89 -6.34 28.28
C TRP A 157 15.60 -7.61 27.80
N ILE A 158 16.91 -7.71 28.00
CA ILE A 158 17.69 -8.91 27.65
C ILE A 158 17.13 -10.13 28.37
N ASN A 159 16.90 -10.03 29.68
CA ASN A 159 16.40 -11.16 30.45
C ASN A 159 14.96 -11.56 30.10
N LEU A 160 14.12 -10.60 29.72
CA LEU A 160 12.75 -10.86 29.25
C LEU A 160 12.76 -11.63 27.91
N LEU A 161 13.60 -11.18 26.96
CA LEU A 161 13.54 -11.58 25.54
C LEU A 161 14.49 -12.72 25.16
N LYS A 162 15.57 -12.97 25.92
CA LYS A 162 16.54 -14.03 25.60
C LYS A 162 15.88 -15.40 25.46
N GLY A 163 16.45 -16.25 24.60
CA GLY A 163 16.00 -17.62 24.36
C GLY A 163 15.42 -17.79 22.98
N GLU A 164 14.09 -17.80 22.87
CA GLU A 164 13.40 -18.13 21.62
C GLU A 164 13.42 -16.97 20.60
N PRO A 165 13.50 -17.28 19.28
CA PRO A 165 13.40 -16.28 18.23
C PRO A 165 12.11 -15.46 18.36
N SER A 166 12.24 -14.14 18.36
CA SER A 166 11.13 -13.23 18.65
C SER A 166 11.08 -12.03 17.70
N ILE A 167 9.87 -11.65 17.30
CA ILE A 167 9.58 -10.43 16.55
C ILE A 167 8.68 -9.54 17.41
N ILE A 168 9.08 -8.28 17.59
CA ILE A 168 8.31 -7.25 18.27
C ILE A 168 7.79 -6.27 17.22
N LEU A 169 6.47 -6.13 17.15
CA LEU A 169 5.76 -5.29 16.18
C LEU A 169 5.22 -4.04 16.88
N LEU A 170 5.77 -2.85 16.62
CA LEU A 170 5.33 -1.59 17.20
C LEU A 170 4.64 -0.75 16.11
N ASP A 171 3.31 -0.75 16.09
CA ASP A 171 2.52 -0.08 15.06
C ASP A 171 1.97 1.25 15.58
N GLU A 172 2.03 2.28 14.75
CA GLU A 172 1.34 3.56 14.96
C GLU A 172 1.55 4.15 16.36
N LEU A 173 2.80 4.21 16.84
CA LEU A 173 3.14 4.73 18.18
C LEU A 173 2.81 6.22 18.45
N PRO A 174 2.80 7.16 17.48
CA PRO A 174 2.66 8.58 17.80
C PRO A 174 1.41 8.99 18.62
N PRO A 175 0.18 8.49 18.35
CA PRO A 175 -0.98 8.74 19.21
C PRO A 175 -0.77 8.35 20.68
N TYR A 176 -0.17 7.17 20.94
CA TYR A 176 0.18 6.74 22.29
C TYR A 176 1.19 7.68 22.95
N MET A 177 2.20 8.14 22.20
CA MET A 177 3.21 9.06 22.75
C MET A 177 2.62 10.43 23.13
N GLU A 178 1.63 10.90 22.36
CA GLU A 178 0.91 12.15 22.65
C GLU A 178 0.04 12.01 23.91
N ASP A 179 -0.70 10.90 24.05
CA ASP A 179 -1.46 10.59 25.27
C ASP A 179 -0.52 10.44 26.48
N ALA A 180 0.60 9.73 26.32
CA ALA A 180 1.59 9.54 27.38
C ALA A 180 2.19 10.88 27.87
N LYS A 181 2.29 11.89 27.00
CA LYS A 181 2.75 13.23 27.37
C LYS A 181 1.79 13.93 28.33
N SER A 182 0.51 13.58 28.32
CA SER A 182 -0.49 14.13 29.24
C SER A 182 -0.42 13.54 30.66
N LYS A 183 0.32 12.44 30.86
CA LYS A 183 0.40 11.70 32.13
C LYS A 183 1.69 12.07 32.88
N ALA A 184 1.59 12.83 33.97
CA ALA A 184 2.74 13.24 34.77
C ALA A 184 3.36 12.07 35.55
N ILE A 185 4.70 11.97 35.53
CA ILE A 185 5.49 11.00 36.29
C ILE A 185 6.64 11.74 36.98
N GLY A 186 6.51 11.95 38.29
CA GLY A 186 7.47 12.74 39.07
C GLY A 186 7.62 14.16 38.51
N ASN A 187 8.85 14.55 38.14
CA ASN A 187 9.17 15.85 37.53
C ASN A 187 9.14 15.82 35.99
N SER A 188 8.60 14.75 35.39
CA SER A 188 8.53 14.52 33.94
C SER A 188 7.16 13.96 33.55
N ASP A 189 7.06 13.31 32.38
CA ASP A 189 5.84 12.68 31.88
C ASP A 189 6.10 11.25 31.37
N LEU A 190 5.03 10.48 31.17
CA LEU A 190 5.11 9.10 30.70
C LEU A 190 5.70 8.98 29.29
N SER A 191 5.64 10.02 28.45
CA SER A 191 6.27 10.00 27.13
C SER A 191 7.80 9.93 27.25
N VAL A 192 8.40 10.61 28.23
CA VAL A 192 9.84 10.53 28.51
C VAL A 192 10.21 9.12 28.99
N VAL A 193 9.46 8.56 29.94
CA VAL A 193 9.67 7.20 30.45
C VAL A 193 9.55 6.16 29.33
N THR A 194 8.53 6.29 28.48
CA THR A 194 8.31 5.40 27.33
C THR A 194 9.46 5.51 26.34
N THR A 195 9.93 6.73 26.04
CA THR A 195 11.06 6.95 25.15
C THR A 195 12.32 6.26 25.67
N THR A 196 12.60 6.38 26.97
CA THR A 196 13.73 5.67 27.60
C THR A 196 13.56 4.16 27.52
N ALA A 197 12.36 3.63 27.79
CA ALA A 197 12.07 2.20 27.70
C ALA A 197 12.31 1.66 26.28
N LEU A 198 11.87 2.41 25.26
CA LEU A 198 12.08 2.07 23.84
C LEU A 198 13.56 2.16 23.46
N SER A 199 14.28 3.21 23.85
CA SER A 199 15.73 3.31 23.62
C SER A 199 16.46 2.10 24.19
N ASN A 200 16.18 1.75 25.45
CA ASN A 200 16.78 0.60 26.12
C ASN A 200 16.44 -0.72 25.42
N LEU A 201 15.22 -0.88 24.90
CA LEU A 201 14.82 -2.04 24.10
C LEU A 201 15.64 -2.11 22.80
N LEU A 202 15.72 -1.01 22.05
CA LEU A 202 16.43 -0.96 20.78
C LEU A 202 17.92 -1.23 20.95
N VAL A 203 18.53 -0.72 22.01
CA VAL A 203 19.93 -1.01 22.35
C VAL A 203 20.10 -2.46 22.78
N ALA A 204 19.20 -3.00 23.60
CA ALA A 204 19.22 -4.39 24.06
C ALA A 204 19.17 -5.38 22.89
N VAL A 205 18.31 -5.17 21.89
CA VAL A 205 18.23 -6.08 20.73
C VAL A 205 19.47 -6.08 19.84
N ASN A 206 20.41 -5.14 20.04
CA ASN A 206 21.71 -5.17 19.36
C ASN A 206 22.79 -5.95 20.13
N LYS A 207 22.51 -6.44 21.34
CA LYS A 207 23.43 -7.26 22.12
C LYS A 207 23.43 -8.71 21.63
N ALA A 208 24.53 -9.43 21.88
CA ALA A 208 24.74 -10.78 21.39
C ALA A 208 23.68 -11.77 21.92
N GLU A 209 23.20 -11.56 23.14
CA GLU A 209 22.18 -12.36 23.82
C GLU A 209 20.81 -12.32 23.11
N LEU A 210 20.56 -11.28 22.30
CA LEU A 210 19.32 -11.06 21.56
C LEU A 210 19.54 -11.09 20.03
N ASN A 211 20.54 -11.84 19.56
CA ASN A 211 20.85 -11.97 18.12
C ASN A 211 19.67 -12.51 17.28
N ASN A 212 18.72 -13.20 17.92
CA ASN A 212 17.51 -13.76 17.33
C ASN A 212 16.24 -12.96 17.70
N VAL A 213 16.38 -11.68 18.02
CA VAL A 213 15.25 -10.77 18.27
C VAL A 213 15.26 -9.63 17.26
N CYS A 214 14.09 -9.32 16.71
CA CYS A 214 13.87 -8.22 15.77
C CYS A 214 12.77 -7.28 16.26
N VAL A 215 12.95 -5.98 16.06
CA VAL A 215 11.93 -4.95 16.30
C VAL A 215 11.54 -4.31 14.98
N VAL A 216 10.24 -4.27 14.66
CA VAL A 216 9.69 -3.57 13.50
C VAL A 216 8.81 -2.44 13.99
N ILE A 217 9.12 -1.22 13.59
CA ILE A 217 8.39 -0.01 13.98
C ILE A 217 7.73 0.59 12.74
N SER A 218 6.45 0.94 12.83
CA SER A 218 5.80 1.78 11.84
C SER A 218 5.71 3.24 12.33
N ASP A 219 6.00 4.16 11.42
CA ASP A 219 5.90 5.60 11.71
C ASP A 219 4.58 6.19 11.16
N LEU A 220 3.98 7.14 11.87
CA LEU A 220 2.89 8.01 11.40
C LEU A 220 3.40 9.46 11.38
N THR A 221 4.23 9.79 10.40
CA THR A 221 4.88 11.11 10.27
C THR A 221 3.92 12.26 10.04
N ALA A 222 2.75 12.03 9.43
CA ALA A 222 1.93 13.09 8.87
C ALA A 222 0.97 13.81 9.85
N SER A 223 0.63 13.20 11.01
CA SER A 223 -0.45 13.72 11.87
C SER A 223 -0.04 14.04 13.32
N TYR A 224 1.12 13.58 13.78
CA TYR A 224 1.53 13.69 15.20
C TYR A 224 3.00 14.12 15.33
N GLN A 225 3.26 15.41 15.13
CA GLN A 225 4.63 15.97 15.18
C GLN A 225 5.31 15.76 16.54
N GLY A 226 4.57 15.87 17.66
CA GLY A 226 5.10 15.68 19.01
C GLY A 226 5.51 14.23 19.30
N GLY A 227 4.60 13.27 19.06
CA GLY A 227 4.89 11.84 19.22
C GLY A 227 6.02 11.33 18.31
N ALA A 228 6.08 11.79 17.06
CA ALA A 228 7.14 11.39 16.12
C ALA A 228 8.55 11.85 16.57
N GLN A 229 8.67 12.99 17.24
CA GLN A 229 9.96 13.46 17.77
C GLN A 229 10.53 12.50 18.82
N GLN A 230 9.69 11.96 19.70
CA GLN A 230 10.13 11.03 20.74
C GLN A 230 10.62 9.70 20.15
N ILE A 231 9.94 9.17 19.12
CA ILE A 231 10.38 7.95 18.43
C ILE A 231 11.73 8.19 17.73
N ASN A 232 11.87 9.32 17.04
CA ASN A 232 13.13 9.69 16.40
C ASN A 232 14.26 9.83 17.43
N LYS A 233 13.97 10.37 18.62
CA LYS A 233 14.95 10.42 19.73
C LYS A 233 15.40 9.02 20.17
N ALA A 234 14.48 8.06 20.31
CA ALA A 234 14.84 6.68 20.63
C ALA A 234 15.71 6.02 19.53
N LEU A 235 15.40 6.29 18.26
CA LEU A 235 16.19 5.83 17.13
C LEU A 235 17.57 6.49 17.04
N SER A 236 17.67 7.78 17.37
CA SER A 236 18.95 8.50 17.44
C SER A 236 19.83 7.99 18.57
N ASN A 237 19.25 7.67 19.74
CA ASN A 237 19.98 7.03 20.84
C ASN A 237 20.56 5.67 20.42
N LEU A 238 19.75 4.84 19.74
CA LEU A 238 20.21 3.58 19.16
C LEU A 238 21.46 3.80 18.29
N GLN A 239 21.40 4.77 17.37
CA GLN A 239 22.53 5.08 16.47
C GLN A 239 23.77 5.53 17.25
N GLY A 240 23.62 6.40 18.25
CA GLY A 240 24.72 6.90 19.06
C GLY A 240 25.37 5.85 19.97
N GLU A 241 24.59 4.90 20.50
CA GLU A 241 25.07 3.90 21.46
C GLU A 241 25.62 2.62 20.82
N THR A 242 25.11 2.26 19.64
CA THR A 242 25.47 0.98 18.98
C THR A 242 26.26 1.16 17.68
N ASN A 243 26.41 2.40 17.19
CA ASN A 243 26.85 2.70 15.82
C ASN A 243 26.02 2.00 14.72
N ARG A 244 24.82 1.51 15.06
CA ARG A 244 23.89 0.86 14.12
C ARG A 244 22.63 1.68 14.00
N SER A 245 22.15 1.84 12.77
CA SER A 245 20.89 2.51 12.48
C SER A 245 19.79 1.48 12.21
N ALA A 246 18.55 1.85 12.51
CA ALA A 246 17.40 1.09 12.04
C ALA A 246 17.40 1.06 10.50
N LEU A 247 17.16 -0.11 9.91
CA LEU A 247 17.02 -0.24 8.47
C LEU A 247 15.67 0.33 8.05
N ARG A 248 15.70 1.41 7.26
CA ARG A 248 14.49 2.02 6.71
C ARG A 248 14.00 1.18 5.52
N ILE A 249 12.72 0.81 5.55
CA ILE A 249 12.07 0.03 4.49
C ILE A 249 10.84 0.79 4.05
N GLU A 250 10.73 1.01 2.75
CA GLU A 250 9.52 1.48 2.10
C GLU A 250 8.69 0.24 1.69
N PRO A 251 7.50 0.02 2.27
CA PRO A 251 6.68 -1.16 2.01
C PRO A 251 6.32 -1.38 0.54
N VAL A 252 6.11 -0.31 -0.22
CA VAL A 252 5.72 -0.34 -1.63
C VAL A 252 6.57 0.68 -2.37
N ASN A 253 7.15 0.30 -3.50
CA ASN A 253 7.90 1.23 -4.33
C ASN A 253 6.91 2.15 -5.08
N PRO A 254 6.91 3.46 -4.82
CA PRO A 254 5.98 4.41 -5.45
C PRO A 254 6.22 4.63 -6.95
N LEU A 255 7.40 4.27 -7.44
CA LEU A 255 7.86 4.49 -8.81
C LEU A 255 7.96 3.18 -9.61
N GLY A 256 7.74 2.04 -8.96
CA GLY A 256 7.87 0.72 -9.57
C GLY A 256 6.56 0.16 -10.13
N ASP A 257 6.67 -0.98 -10.79
CA ASP A 257 5.56 -1.65 -11.48
C ASP A 257 4.68 -2.47 -10.51
N GLU A 258 5.02 -2.42 -9.23
CA GLU A 258 4.29 -3.04 -8.12
C GLU A 258 2.82 -2.60 -8.09
N LEU A 259 2.52 -1.38 -8.53
CA LEU A 259 1.16 -0.87 -8.64
C LEU A 259 0.26 -1.83 -9.42
N TYR A 260 0.71 -2.25 -10.61
CA TYR A 260 -0.06 -3.16 -11.47
C TYR A 260 -0.14 -4.56 -10.89
N HIS A 261 0.92 -5.03 -10.22
CA HIS A 261 0.89 -6.32 -9.54
C HIS A 261 -0.08 -6.33 -8.35
N ILE A 262 -0.12 -5.26 -7.56
CA ILE A 262 -1.06 -5.08 -6.46
C ILE A 262 -2.49 -5.08 -7.00
N LEU A 263 -2.78 -4.26 -8.02
CA LEU A 263 -4.11 -4.18 -8.63
C LEU A 263 -4.54 -5.52 -9.24
N ARG A 264 -3.66 -6.21 -9.97
CA ARG A 264 -3.94 -7.56 -10.51
C ARG A 264 -4.33 -8.54 -9.41
N THR A 265 -3.51 -8.62 -8.36
CA THR A 265 -3.71 -9.57 -7.26
C THR A 265 -4.99 -9.27 -6.50
N ARG A 266 -5.32 -7.99 -6.30
CA ARG A 266 -6.51 -7.53 -5.56
C ARG A 266 -7.81 -7.64 -6.36
N LEU A 267 -7.78 -7.39 -7.67
CA LEU A 267 -8.99 -7.25 -8.48
C LEU A 267 -9.32 -8.52 -9.29
N PHE A 268 -8.32 -9.32 -9.66
CA PHE A 268 -8.51 -10.46 -10.57
C PHE A 268 -8.06 -11.78 -9.93
N GLU A 269 -8.84 -12.84 -10.16
CA GLU A 269 -8.45 -14.23 -9.86
C GLU A 269 -7.92 -14.96 -11.08
N GLY A 270 -8.30 -14.51 -12.29
CA GLY A 270 -7.84 -15.09 -13.56
C GLY A 270 -7.35 -14.00 -14.51
N LEU A 271 -6.18 -14.24 -15.10
CA LEU A 271 -5.58 -13.44 -16.18
C LEU A 271 -5.24 -14.37 -17.35
N PRO A 272 -5.18 -13.84 -18.59
CA PRO A 272 -4.83 -14.64 -19.74
C PRO A 272 -3.34 -14.99 -19.75
N ASP A 273 -2.94 -15.94 -20.60
CA ASP A 273 -1.55 -16.29 -20.76
C ASP A 273 -0.70 -15.16 -21.37
N LYS A 274 0.63 -15.30 -21.25
CA LYS A 274 1.58 -14.29 -21.74
C LYS A 274 1.50 -14.07 -23.25
N GLU A 275 1.11 -15.09 -24.03
CA GLU A 275 0.99 -14.99 -25.49
C GLU A 275 -0.21 -14.13 -25.88
N THR A 276 -1.34 -14.31 -25.21
CA THR A 276 -2.55 -13.50 -25.37
C THR A 276 -2.27 -12.04 -24.99
N ILE A 277 -1.58 -11.80 -23.87
CA ILE A 277 -1.20 -10.43 -23.46
C ILE A 277 -0.31 -9.78 -24.51
N LYS A 278 0.73 -10.49 -25.00
CA LYS A 278 1.60 -10.00 -26.08
C LYS A 278 0.83 -9.72 -27.36
N SER A 279 -0.11 -10.58 -27.73
CA SER A 279 -0.97 -10.37 -28.90
C SER A 279 -1.78 -9.09 -28.76
N ILE A 280 -2.42 -8.87 -27.60
CA ILE A 280 -3.19 -7.64 -27.35
C ILE A 280 -2.27 -6.42 -27.41
N ALA A 281 -1.10 -6.46 -26.77
CA ALA A 281 -0.15 -5.36 -26.79
C ALA A 281 0.33 -5.01 -28.21
N ASN A 282 0.54 -6.01 -29.07
CA ASN A 282 0.91 -5.81 -30.48
C ASN A 282 -0.22 -5.18 -31.30
N GLU A 283 -1.48 -5.51 -31.01
CA GLU A 283 -2.62 -4.85 -31.66
C GLU A 283 -2.66 -3.35 -31.33
N TYR A 284 -2.42 -2.99 -30.07
CA TYR A 284 -2.32 -1.59 -29.65
C TYR A 284 -1.11 -0.88 -30.27
N ALA A 285 0.05 -1.54 -30.31
CA ALA A 285 1.23 -0.99 -30.96
C ALA A 285 0.99 -0.70 -32.45
N LYS A 286 0.18 -1.52 -33.13
CA LYS A 286 -0.26 -1.23 -34.50
C LYS A 286 -1.10 0.05 -34.55
N ALA A 287 -2.11 0.20 -33.68
CA ALA A 287 -2.92 1.42 -33.63
C ALA A 287 -2.06 2.68 -33.37
N VAL A 288 -1.07 2.59 -32.48
CA VAL A 288 -0.12 3.68 -32.21
C VAL A 288 0.79 3.96 -33.40
N ARG A 289 1.19 2.93 -34.16
CA ARG A 289 1.96 3.12 -35.40
C ARG A 289 1.16 3.91 -36.42
N ASP A 290 -0.09 3.52 -36.65
CA ASP A 290 -0.98 4.19 -37.59
C ASP A 290 -1.18 5.67 -37.16
N ALA A 291 -1.40 5.93 -35.87
CA ALA A 291 -1.49 7.29 -35.32
C ALA A 291 -0.18 8.10 -35.46
N LYS A 292 0.98 7.45 -35.30
CA LYS A 292 2.28 8.09 -35.47
C LYS A 292 2.56 8.45 -36.93
N GLU A 293 2.15 7.61 -37.87
CA GLU A 293 2.27 7.89 -39.31
C GLU A 293 1.42 9.11 -39.73
N MET A 294 0.38 9.42 -38.96
CA MET A 294 -0.46 10.62 -39.11
C MET A 294 0.09 11.86 -38.39
N ASP A 295 1.24 11.76 -37.70
CA ASP A 295 1.86 12.84 -36.91
C ASP A 295 0.99 13.39 -35.76
N VAL A 296 0.01 12.60 -35.28
CA VAL A 296 -0.87 13.01 -34.15
C VAL A 296 -0.35 12.54 -32.78
N THR A 297 0.65 11.65 -32.76
CA THR A 297 1.30 11.22 -31.52
C THR A 297 2.80 10.96 -31.71
N SER A 298 3.58 11.23 -30.65
CA SER A 298 5.00 10.93 -30.59
C SER A 298 5.31 9.57 -29.95
N ALA A 299 4.28 8.84 -29.51
CA ALA A 299 4.43 7.56 -28.82
C ALA A 299 5.20 6.53 -29.68
N SER A 300 6.06 5.73 -29.04
CA SER A 300 6.78 4.65 -29.70
C SER A 300 5.96 3.35 -29.65
N PRO A 301 5.59 2.74 -30.80
CA PRO A 301 4.85 1.47 -30.82
C PRO A 301 5.49 0.36 -29.98
N ASP A 302 6.81 0.20 -30.06
CA ASP A 302 7.54 -0.86 -29.35
C ASP A 302 7.56 -0.62 -27.85
N SER A 303 7.78 0.63 -27.43
CA SER A 303 7.72 1.01 -26.01
C SER A 303 6.30 0.87 -25.46
N TYR A 304 5.28 1.19 -26.27
CA TYR A 304 3.89 1.06 -25.91
C TYR A 304 3.51 -0.41 -25.67
N ALA A 305 3.90 -1.31 -26.58
CA ALA A 305 3.71 -2.75 -26.38
C ALA A 305 4.41 -3.27 -25.12
N ALA A 306 5.66 -2.87 -24.88
CA ALA A 306 6.42 -3.29 -23.70
C ALA A 306 5.73 -2.86 -22.39
N GLN A 307 5.33 -1.60 -22.30
CA GLN A 307 4.62 -1.07 -21.13
C GLN A 307 3.24 -1.73 -20.94
N LEU A 308 2.53 -2.04 -22.02
CA LEU A 308 1.25 -2.74 -21.94
C LEU A 308 1.39 -4.18 -21.44
N ILE A 309 2.41 -4.92 -21.89
CA ILE A 309 2.66 -6.29 -21.41
C ILE A 309 2.85 -6.29 -19.89
N GLU A 310 3.52 -5.27 -19.37
CA GLU A 310 3.81 -5.13 -17.95
C GLU A 310 2.58 -4.69 -17.14
N SER A 311 1.78 -3.78 -17.67
CA SER A 311 0.64 -3.15 -16.98
C SER A 311 -0.71 -3.88 -17.16
N TYR A 312 -0.81 -4.81 -18.11
CA TYR A 312 -2.05 -5.56 -18.40
C TYR A 312 -2.70 -6.13 -17.13
N PRO A 313 -4.03 -5.98 -16.93
CA PRO A 313 -5.04 -5.49 -17.88
C PRO A 313 -5.28 -3.97 -17.87
N PHE A 314 -4.43 -3.19 -17.21
CA PHE A 314 -4.56 -1.74 -17.12
C PHE A 314 -3.74 -1.05 -18.20
N HIS A 315 -4.20 0.09 -18.70
CA HIS A 315 -3.38 0.94 -19.55
C HIS A 315 -2.26 1.60 -18.73
N PHE A 316 -1.04 1.63 -19.26
CA PHE A 316 0.16 2.04 -18.51
C PHE A 316 0.17 3.52 -18.07
N SER A 317 -0.65 4.37 -18.71
CA SER A 317 -0.78 5.78 -18.31
C SER A 317 -1.47 5.96 -16.95
N LEU A 318 -2.17 4.94 -16.45
CA LEU A 318 -2.81 4.97 -15.14
C LEU A 318 -1.80 5.32 -14.03
N ARG A 319 -0.56 4.82 -14.11
CA ARG A 319 0.49 5.13 -13.14
C ARG A 319 0.86 6.62 -13.11
N ASP A 320 1.08 7.23 -14.28
CA ASP A 320 1.41 8.67 -14.36
C ASP A 320 0.26 9.52 -13.83
N LEU A 321 -0.96 9.23 -14.30
CA LEU A 321 -2.16 9.93 -13.92
C LEU A 321 -2.44 9.84 -12.41
N TYR A 322 -2.33 8.64 -11.84
CA TYR A 322 -2.39 8.44 -10.40
C TYR A 322 -1.30 9.22 -9.65
N GLY A 323 -0.08 9.26 -10.22
CA GLY A 323 1.06 10.00 -9.68
C GLY A 323 0.78 11.48 -9.39
N ARG A 324 -0.17 12.08 -10.11
CA ARG A 324 -0.52 13.51 -10.00
C ARG A 324 -1.37 13.84 -8.76
N PHE A 325 -2.28 12.95 -8.39
CA PHE A 325 -3.24 13.21 -7.30
C PHE A 325 -3.03 12.31 -6.07
N LYS A 326 -2.06 11.39 -6.10
CA LYS A 326 -1.76 10.50 -4.95
C LYS A 326 -1.41 11.25 -3.66
N GLU A 327 -0.86 12.46 -3.76
CA GLU A 327 -0.51 13.30 -2.59
C GLU A 327 -1.64 14.28 -2.20
N ASN A 328 -2.82 14.17 -2.81
CA ASN A 328 -3.95 15.01 -2.43
C ASN A 328 -4.27 14.84 -0.94
N PRO A 329 -4.52 15.95 -0.20
CA PRO A 329 -4.94 15.88 1.19
C PRO A 329 -6.18 15.00 1.35
N GLY A 330 -6.13 14.04 2.27
CA GLY A 330 -7.23 13.11 2.54
C GLY A 330 -7.33 11.92 1.58
N PHE A 331 -6.58 11.91 0.47
CA PHE A 331 -6.58 10.77 -0.45
C PHE A 331 -5.74 9.61 0.11
N GLN A 332 -6.32 8.42 0.16
CA GLN A 332 -5.71 7.23 0.80
C GLN A 332 -4.74 6.47 -0.14
N GLN A 333 -4.01 7.18 -0.99
CA GLN A 333 -2.99 6.67 -1.92
C GLN A 333 -3.29 5.26 -2.48
N THR A 334 -2.47 4.23 -2.21
CA THR A 334 -2.64 2.87 -2.77
C THR A 334 -3.99 2.26 -2.41
N ARG A 335 -4.50 2.52 -1.20
CA ARG A 335 -5.84 2.05 -0.79
C ARG A 335 -6.94 2.79 -1.54
N GLY A 336 -6.82 4.11 -1.69
CA GLY A 336 -7.72 4.92 -2.49
C GLY A 336 -7.77 4.45 -3.94
N LEU A 337 -6.61 4.13 -4.53
CA LEU A 337 -6.53 3.58 -5.88
C LEU A 337 -7.18 2.21 -6.00
N ILE A 338 -6.92 1.28 -5.08
CA ILE A 338 -7.56 -0.06 -5.10
C ILE A 338 -9.08 0.10 -5.04
N ARG A 339 -9.59 0.96 -4.15
CA ARG A 339 -11.02 1.25 -4.02
C ARG A 339 -11.59 1.84 -5.32
N MET A 340 -10.95 2.86 -5.88
CA MET A 340 -11.36 3.48 -7.12
C MET A 340 -11.39 2.47 -8.28
N MET A 341 -10.30 1.72 -8.46
CA MET A 341 -10.21 0.72 -9.52
C MET A 341 -11.19 -0.44 -9.33
N ARG A 342 -11.53 -0.79 -8.09
CA ARG A 342 -12.56 -1.78 -7.79
C ARG A 342 -13.93 -1.32 -8.30
N ILE A 343 -14.32 -0.08 -8.02
CA ILE A 343 -15.58 0.52 -8.47
C ILE A 343 -15.61 0.61 -10.01
N ILE A 344 -14.50 1.01 -10.63
CA ILE A 344 -14.38 1.08 -12.09
C ILE A 344 -14.54 -0.31 -12.70
N VAL A 345 -13.81 -1.31 -12.20
CA VAL A 345 -13.88 -2.68 -12.72
C VAL A 345 -15.27 -3.28 -12.50
N SER A 346 -15.91 -3.11 -11.34
CA SER A 346 -17.27 -3.60 -11.14
C SER A 346 -18.25 -2.95 -12.13
N SER A 347 -18.20 -1.62 -12.26
CA SER A 347 -19.04 -0.87 -13.19
C SER A 347 -18.86 -1.35 -14.63
N MET A 348 -17.61 -1.52 -15.10
CA MET A 348 -17.32 -1.98 -16.47
C MET A 348 -17.89 -3.39 -16.76
N TYR A 349 -17.89 -4.29 -15.78
CA TYR A 349 -18.42 -5.65 -15.96
C TYR A 349 -19.95 -5.69 -15.89
N GLU A 350 -20.55 -4.85 -15.04
CA GLU A 350 -22.00 -4.73 -14.87
C GLU A 350 -22.66 -4.01 -16.07
N SER A 351 -22.07 -2.92 -16.56
CA SER A 351 -22.59 -2.13 -17.70
C SER A 351 -22.38 -2.80 -19.06
N GLY A 352 -21.50 -3.81 -19.13
CA GLY A 352 -21.16 -4.51 -20.36
C GLY A 352 -19.92 -3.97 -21.08
N ARG A 353 -19.38 -2.82 -20.67
CA ARG A 353 -18.17 -2.19 -21.25
C ARG A 353 -16.98 -3.14 -21.37
N ALA A 354 -16.78 -4.03 -20.39
CA ALA A 354 -15.72 -5.05 -20.43
C ALA A 354 -15.80 -6.01 -21.64
N SER A 355 -16.95 -6.07 -22.33
CA SER A 355 -17.15 -6.85 -23.56
C SER A 355 -16.65 -6.15 -24.82
N GLU A 356 -16.38 -4.84 -24.74
CA GLU A 356 -16.05 -3.97 -25.86
C GLU A 356 -14.59 -3.52 -25.86
N VAL A 357 -13.95 -3.50 -24.68
CA VAL A 357 -12.55 -3.09 -24.53
C VAL A 357 -11.64 -4.27 -24.21
N LYS A 358 -10.34 -4.11 -24.53
CA LYS A 358 -9.30 -5.12 -24.27
C LYS A 358 -8.43 -4.78 -23.06
N LEU A 359 -8.46 -3.52 -22.62
CA LEU A 359 -7.75 -2.95 -21.48
C LEU A 359 -8.68 -2.03 -20.69
N ILE A 360 -8.32 -1.80 -19.43
CA ILE A 360 -8.94 -0.76 -18.60
C ILE A 360 -8.12 0.52 -18.82
N HIS A 361 -8.69 1.45 -19.57
CA HIS A 361 -8.10 2.77 -19.80
C HIS A 361 -8.49 3.72 -18.67
N PRO A 362 -7.75 4.82 -18.47
CA PRO A 362 -8.12 5.81 -17.47
C PRO A 362 -9.49 6.42 -17.77
N TYR A 363 -9.86 6.60 -19.05
CA TYR A 363 -11.15 7.14 -19.45
C TYR A 363 -12.33 6.16 -19.39
N ASP A 364 -12.12 4.89 -19.03
CA ASP A 364 -13.22 3.92 -18.86
C ASP A 364 -14.04 4.17 -17.57
N ILE A 365 -13.85 5.32 -16.90
CA ILE A 365 -14.71 5.79 -15.81
C ILE A 365 -16.11 6.14 -16.33
N ASP A 366 -17.12 5.54 -15.74
CA ASP A 366 -18.52 5.87 -16.00
C ASP A 366 -18.99 6.95 -15.01
N LEU A 367 -18.92 8.21 -15.41
CA LEU A 367 -19.29 9.34 -14.55
C LEU A 367 -20.81 9.51 -14.38
N ASN A 368 -21.63 8.80 -15.16
CA ASN A 368 -23.07 8.71 -14.91
C ASN A 368 -23.41 7.65 -13.85
N ASN A 369 -22.45 6.83 -13.44
CA ASN A 369 -22.59 5.94 -12.29
C ASN A 369 -22.32 6.72 -10.99
N GLU A 370 -23.31 6.80 -10.11
CA GLU A 370 -23.22 7.55 -8.85
C GLU A 370 -22.03 7.14 -7.96
N GLU A 371 -21.69 5.86 -7.93
CA GLU A 371 -20.59 5.33 -7.09
C GLU A 371 -19.23 5.77 -7.64
N VAL A 372 -19.03 5.71 -8.96
CA VAL A 372 -17.84 6.22 -9.64
C VAL A 372 -17.74 7.74 -9.44
N LEU A 373 -18.84 8.46 -9.68
CA LEU A 373 -18.88 9.91 -9.53
C LEU A 373 -18.53 10.34 -8.11
N SER A 374 -19.11 9.69 -7.09
CA SER A 374 -18.82 9.98 -5.68
C SER A 374 -17.36 9.73 -5.34
N GLU A 375 -16.73 8.67 -5.89
CA GLU A 375 -15.32 8.40 -5.66
C GLU A 375 -14.44 9.50 -6.27
N ILE A 376 -14.71 9.91 -7.51
CA ILE A 376 -13.96 10.98 -8.20
C ILE A 376 -14.12 12.34 -7.50
N LYS A 377 -15.35 12.70 -7.10
CA LYS A 377 -15.61 13.93 -6.30
C LYS A 377 -14.86 13.92 -4.97
N GLY A 378 -14.70 12.74 -4.35
CA GLY A 378 -13.93 12.58 -3.12
C GLY A 378 -12.43 12.88 -3.28
N ILE A 379 -11.89 12.80 -4.49
CA ILE A 379 -10.49 13.12 -4.79
C ILE A 379 -10.29 14.63 -4.98
N ASN A 380 -11.18 15.26 -5.75
CA ASN A 380 -11.17 16.70 -5.95
C ASN A 380 -12.60 17.26 -6.12
N PRO A 381 -13.20 17.83 -5.06
CA PRO A 381 -14.57 18.31 -5.10
C PRO A 381 -14.75 19.59 -5.92
N THR A 382 -13.66 20.31 -6.25
CA THR A 382 -13.77 21.57 -7.00
C THR A 382 -14.11 21.37 -8.48
N LEU A 383 -14.04 20.14 -8.97
CA LEU A 383 -14.30 19.78 -10.37
C LEU A 383 -15.74 19.29 -10.62
N ASP A 384 -16.62 19.32 -9.61
CA ASP A 384 -18.00 18.81 -9.72
C ASP A 384 -18.79 19.49 -10.84
N GLU A 385 -18.75 20.82 -10.90
CA GLU A 385 -19.47 21.58 -11.93
C GLU A 385 -18.95 21.24 -13.34
N ALA A 386 -17.63 21.14 -13.51
CA ALA A 386 -17.02 20.74 -14.78
C ALA A 386 -17.43 19.32 -15.18
N ILE A 387 -17.48 18.37 -14.24
CA ILE A 387 -17.95 17.01 -14.51
C ILE A 387 -19.40 17.04 -15.00
N THR A 388 -20.28 17.70 -14.26
CA THR A 388 -21.74 17.68 -14.51
C THR A 388 -22.14 18.49 -15.74
N HIS A 389 -21.46 19.59 -16.03
CA HIS A 389 -21.77 20.42 -17.21
C HIS A 389 -21.07 19.91 -18.46
N ASP A 390 -19.76 19.63 -18.38
CA ASP A 390 -18.94 19.40 -19.58
C ASP A 390 -18.83 17.93 -19.96
N ILE A 391 -18.89 16.99 -18.99
CA ILE A 391 -18.47 15.60 -19.23
C ILE A 391 -19.62 14.60 -19.19
N ALA A 392 -20.43 14.56 -18.13
CA ALA A 392 -21.44 13.53 -17.95
C ALA A 392 -22.68 14.05 -17.22
N LYS A 393 -23.84 13.92 -17.88
CA LYS A 393 -25.16 14.29 -17.34
C LYS A 393 -26.27 13.54 -18.07
N GLU A 394 -26.19 12.22 -18.08
CA GLU A 394 -27.20 11.33 -18.66
C GLU A 394 -27.59 11.69 -20.12
N GLY A 395 -26.64 12.16 -20.92
CA GLY A 395 -26.84 12.58 -22.31
C GLY A 395 -27.03 14.09 -22.51
N HIS A 396 -26.89 14.90 -21.46
CA HIS A 396 -27.10 16.36 -21.48
C HIS A 396 -25.84 17.17 -21.18
N SER A 397 -24.66 16.54 -21.10
CA SER A 397 -23.39 17.25 -21.00
C SER A 397 -22.90 17.73 -22.36
N VAL A 398 -21.98 18.70 -22.37
CA VAL A 398 -21.36 19.20 -23.60
C VAL A 398 -20.68 18.07 -24.39
N ALA A 399 -19.94 17.18 -23.72
CA ALA A 399 -19.25 16.06 -24.36
C ALA A 399 -20.23 15.02 -24.92
N GLU A 400 -21.28 14.67 -24.18
CA GLU A 400 -22.30 13.72 -24.63
C GLU A 400 -23.08 14.25 -25.84
N GLU A 401 -23.45 15.54 -25.83
CA GLU A 401 -24.11 16.21 -26.95
C GLU A 401 -23.19 16.29 -28.18
N LEU A 402 -21.90 16.57 -27.98
CA LEU A 402 -20.91 16.61 -29.05
C LEU A 402 -20.74 15.22 -29.70
N ASP A 403 -20.65 14.18 -28.88
CA ASP A 403 -20.54 12.80 -29.37
C ASP A 403 -21.78 12.38 -30.17
N ALA A 404 -22.97 12.74 -29.70
CA ALA A 404 -24.22 12.49 -30.43
C ALA A 404 -24.28 13.23 -31.77
N LYS A 405 -23.80 14.49 -31.79
CA LYS A 405 -23.79 15.34 -33.00
C LYS A 405 -22.78 14.86 -34.04
N LEU A 406 -21.60 14.42 -33.62
CA LEU A 406 -20.52 13.95 -34.50
C LEU A 406 -20.65 12.48 -34.88
N GLY A 407 -21.45 11.69 -34.14
CA GLY A 407 -21.52 10.25 -34.32
C GLY A 407 -20.22 9.53 -33.96
N SER A 408 -19.39 10.15 -33.12
CA SER A 408 -18.11 9.63 -32.61
C SER A 408 -18.28 8.58 -31.51
N GLY A 409 -19.50 8.41 -30.99
CA GLY A 409 -19.79 7.46 -29.92
C GLY A 409 -19.37 8.00 -28.55
N SER A 410 -18.09 7.97 -28.22
CA SER A 410 -17.56 8.42 -26.92
C SER A 410 -16.24 9.21 -26.98
N ASP A 411 -15.82 9.69 -28.15
CA ASP A 411 -14.51 10.35 -28.30
C ASP A 411 -14.41 11.64 -27.47
N ALA A 412 -15.43 12.50 -27.50
CA ALA A 412 -15.45 13.74 -26.73
C ALA A 412 -15.46 13.47 -25.22
N GLN A 413 -16.22 12.44 -24.79
CA GLN A 413 -16.23 11.99 -23.41
C GLN A 413 -14.88 11.41 -22.99
N ASP A 414 -14.24 10.57 -23.80
CA ASP A 414 -12.97 9.92 -23.47
C ASP A 414 -11.83 10.94 -23.33
N VAL A 415 -11.76 11.92 -24.24
CA VAL A 415 -10.83 13.06 -24.15
C VAL A 415 -11.07 13.84 -22.85
N SER A 416 -12.33 14.19 -22.58
CA SER A 416 -12.70 14.95 -21.38
C SER A 416 -12.36 14.21 -20.09
N LYS A 417 -12.62 12.90 -20.03
CA LYS A 417 -12.28 12.04 -18.88
C LYS A 417 -10.77 11.92 -18.68
N LEU A 418 -9.96 11.84 -19.75
CA LEU A 418 -8.49 11.88 -19.65
C LEU A 418 -8.01 13.20 -19.03
N ILE A 419 -8.54 14.32 -19.51
CA ILE A 419 -8.19 15.66 -19.00
C ILE A 419 -8.62 15.79 -17.54
N LEU A 420 -9.83 15.32 -17.19
CA LEU A 420 -10.33 15.32 -15.82
C LEU A 420 -9.37 14.59 -14.89
N ILE A 421 -9.01 13.34 -15.21
CA ILE A 421 -8.11 12.53 -14.36
C ILE A 421 -6.75 13.20 -14.21
N ALA A 422 -6.21 13.75 -15.30
CA ALA A 422 -4.95 14.50 -15.28
C ALA A 422 -5.02 15.81 -14.48
N SER A 423 -6.23 16.26 -14.14
CA SER A 423 -6.50 17.50 -13.41
C SER A 423 -6.96 17.27 -11.97
N LEU A 424 -7.08 16.02 -11.52
CA LEU A 424 -7.53 15.66 -10.17
C LEU A 424 -6.60 16.12 -9.04
N ALA A 425 -5.36 16.50 -9.35
CA ALA A 425 -4.43 17.01 -8.34
C ALA A 425 -5.02 18.23 -7.62
N ASN A 426 -4.88 18.31 -6.31
CA ASN A 426 -5.37 19.42 -5.49
C ASN A 426 -4.31 19.85 -4.48
N ILE A 427 -3.09 20.07 -4.97
CA ILE A 427 -1.94 20.55 -4.20
C ILE A 427 -1.25 21.69 -4.93
N PRO A 428 -0.65 22.67 -4.22
CA PRO A 428 0.10 23.74 -4.84
C PRO A 428 1.24 23.22 -5.72
N GLY A 429 1.36 23.73 -6.94
CA GLY A 429 2.44 23.36 -7.88
C GLY A 429 2.25 21.99 -8.56
N ALA A 430 1.08 21.38 -8.46
CA ALA A 430 0.78 20.16 -9.20
C ALA A 430 0.81 20.38 -10.72
N THR A 431 1.17 19.34 -11.46
CA THR A 431 1.08 19.34 -12.91
C THR A 431 -0.33 18.90 -13.34
N HIS A 432 -1.05 19.81 -13.98
CA HIS A 432 -2.40 19.55 -14.50
C HIS A 432 -2.41 19.36 -16.02
N GLY A 433 -3.41 18.61 -16.50
CA GLY A 433 -3.65 18.41 -17.93
C GLY A 433 -2.65 17.48 -18.62
N LEU A 434 -2.87 17.26 -19.91
CA LEU A 434 -2.04 16.41 -20.76
C LEU A 434 -1.65 17.18 -22.01
N ARG A 435 -0.53 16.80 -22.63
CA ARG A 435 -0.21 17.28 -23.98
C ARG A 435 -1.15 16.59 -24.97
N GLU A 436 -1.49 17.28 -26.05
CA GLU A 436 -2.33 16.72 -27.11
C GLU A 436 -1.78 15.39 -27.65
N SER A 437 -0.46 15.31 -27.87
CA SER A 437 0.20 14.08 -28.32
C SER A 437 0.05 12.90 -27.35
N ASP A 438 -0.05 13.18 -26.05
CA ASP A 438 -0.22 12.17 -25.01
C ASP A 438 -1.68 11.70 -24.96
N ILE A 439 -2.63 12.63 -25.10
CA ILE A 439 -4.07 12.32 -25.22
C ILE A 439 -4.29 11.39 -26.41
N MET A 440 -3.79 11.77 -27.60
CA MET A 440 -3.92 10.95 -28.80
C MET A 440 -3.28 9.57 -28.62
N GLY A 441 -2.10 9.49 -27.99
CA GLY A 441 -1.44 8.23 -27.69
C GLY A 441 -2.22 7.34 -26.72
N TYR A 442 -2.90 7.92 -25.72
CA TYR A 442 -3.69 7.16 -24.75
C TYR A 442 -5.07 6.73 -25.28
N LEU A 443 -5.62 7.44 -26.25
CA LEU A 443 -6.87 7.08 -26.94
C LEU A 443 -6.66 5.98 -27.98
N CYS A 444 -5.43 5.78 -28.47
CA CYS A 444 -5.10 4.70 -29.41
C CYS A 444 -5.57 3.35 -28.88
N MET A 445 -6.46 2.69 -29.63
CA MET A 445 -6.91 1.33 -29.35
C MET A 445 -7.23 0.60 -30.66
N PRO A 446 -7.17 -0.74 -30.68
CA PRO A 446 -7.48 -1.52 -31.87
C PRO A 446 -8.90 -1.22 -32.38
N GLY A 447 -9.00 -0.74 -33.62
CA GLY A 447 -10.27 -0.46 -34.28
C GLY A 447 -10.86 0.93 -34.04
N ARG A 448 -10.22 1.78 -33.21
CA ARG A 448 -10.59 3.19 -33.09
C ARG A 448 -9.90 4.02 -34.18
N ASP A 449 -10.65 4.91 -34.80
CA ASP A 449 -10.17 5.84 -35.80
C ASP A 449 -9.76 7.15 -35.12
N ILE A 450 -8.46 7.37 -34.93
CA ILE A 450 -7.91 8.55 -34.22
C ILE A 450 -7.93 9.84 -35.07
N SER A 451 -8.35 9.74 -36.34
CA SER A 451 -8.36 10.86 -37.28
C SER A 451 -9.62 11.73 -37.21
N LYS A 452 -10.66 11.22 -36.55
CA LYS A 452 -11.94 11.89 -36.31
C LYS A 452 -11.91 12.62 -34.98
#